data_AF-A0A6P0X5U6-F1
#
_entry.id   AF-A0A6P0X5U6-F1
#
_cell.length_a   1.000
_cell.length_b   1.000
_cell.length_c   1.000
_cell.angle_alpha   90.00
_cell.angle_beta   90.00
_cell.angle_gamma   90.00
#
_symmetry.space_group_name_H-M   'P 1'
#
loop_
_entity.id
_entity.type
_entity.pdbx_description
1 polymer ?
#
loop_
_entity_poly.entity_id
_entity_poly.type
_entity_poly.pdbx_seq_one_letter_code
_entity_poly.pdbx_strand_id
1 'polypeptide(L)'
;MPPQSDPDKYGQITIKLTFSVGVSLVIISLGLTILHGFLMKKEHRETLTFMATALATSAAGASAVYALRSVKQDREQREADIKQLAESQLLDRTLPYISRWNEPGFLPFRQKAQELYHLKNSQSINNQEKFIINYLSDPANNDTKQAIINLLNFLEELAVCIKLGLIKEDVIKKFYKGIVILYADTFYTLIKERRKEKGREEIFICLTDLCEKWKKK
;
A
#
# COMPACT_ATOMS: atom_id res chain seq x y z
N MET A 1 11.03 11.04 -58.27
CA MET A 1 10.03 12.12 -58.24
C MET A 1 9.47 12.20 -56.83
N PRO A 2 9.58 13.34 -56.14
CA PRO A 2 8.91 13.51 -54.85
C PRO A 2 7.39 13.59 -55.08
N PRO A 3 6.56 13.11 -54.14
CA PRO A 3 5.12 13.26 -54.25
C PRO A 3 4.74 14.74 -54.18
N GLN A 4 3.98 15.21 -55.17
CA GLN A 4 3.34 16.53 -55.15
C GLN A 4 2.44 16.62 -53.91
N SER A 5 2.80 17.49 -52.97
CA SER A 5 1.97 17.85 -51.84
C SER A 5 0.80 18.71 -52.34
N ASP A 6 -0.40 18.14 -52.27
CA ASP A 6 -1.67 18.79 -52.57
C ASP A 6 -1.88 20.00 -51.63
N PRO A 7 -1.88 21.25 -52.13
CA PRO A 7 -1.88 22.46 -51.31
C PRO A 7 -3.20 22.67 -50.54
N ASP A 8 -4.27 21.97 -50.91
CA ASP A 8 -5.59 22.04 -50.25
C ASP A 8 -5.68 21.27 -48.92
N LYS A 9 -4.58 20.64 -48.46
CA LYS A 9 -4.54 19.89 -47.19
C LYS A 9 -3.99 20.68 -45.99
N TYR A 10 -3.72 21.97 -46.12
CA TYR A 10 -3.48 22.84 -44.96
C TYR A 10 -4.81 23.38 -44.44
N GLY A 11 -5.34 22.76 -43.37
CA GLY A 11 -6.43 23.37 -42.60
C GLY A 11 -7.55 22.45 -42.09
N GLN A 12 -7.38 21.13 -42.06
CA GLN A 12 -8.37 20.27 -41.39
C GLN A 12 -8.21 20.34 -39.87
N ILE A 13 -8.92 21.28 -39.23
CA ILE A 13 -9.08 21.31 -37.78
C ILE A 13 -10.15 20.28 -37.42
N THR A 14 -9.75 19.09 -36.99
CA THR A 14 -10.68 18.09 -36.46
C THR A 14 -11.07 18.48 -35.03
N ILE A 15 -12.11 19.30 -34.89
CA ILE A 15 -12.69 19.61 -33.58
C ILE A 15 -13.52 18.40 -33.12
N LYS A 16 -12.96 17.60 -32.21
CA LYS A 16 -13.73 16.56 -31.51
C LYS A 16 -14.67 17.21 -30.51
N LEU A 17 -15.83 17.68 -30.97
CA LEU A 17 -16.90 18.13 -30.10
C LEU A 17 -17.52 16.91 -29.41
N THR A 18 -17.17 16.72 -28.14
CA THR A 18 -17.79 15.71 -27.29
C THR A 18 -19.10 16.31 -26.76
N PHE A 19 -20.19 16.11 -27.50
CA PHE A 19 -21.50 16.55 -27.04
C PHE A 19 -21.98 15.61 -25.93
N SER A 20 -22.01 16.11 -24.69
CA SER A 20 -22.81 15.47 -23.64
C SER A 20 -24.27 15.47 -24.07
N VAL A 21 -24.94 14.33 -23.94
CA VAL A 21 -26.37 14.15 -24.26
C VAL A 21 -27.24 15.19 -23.52
N GLY A 22 -26.80 15.69 -22.36
CA GLY A 22 -27.47 16.77 -21.65
C GLY A 22 -27.41 18.12 -22.39
N VAL A 23 -26.26 18.46 -22.98
CA VAL A 23 -26.06 19.73 -23.69
C VAL A 23 -26.88 19.77 -24.99
N SER A 24 -26.97 18.65 -25.72
CA SER A 24 -27.80 18.58 -26.92
C SER A 24 -29.29 18.71 -26.59
N LEU A 25 -29.77 18.11 -25.50
CA LEU A 25 -31.16 18.25 -25.05
C LEU A 25 -31.50 19.70 -24.65
N VAL A 26 -30.58 20.40 -23.98
CA VAL A 26 -30.76 21.82 -23.62
C VAL A 26 -30.86 22.69 -24.88
N ILE A 27 -29.97 22.50 -25.86
CA ILE A 27 -29.97 23.24 -27.13
C ILE A 27 -31.26 22.98 -27.92
N ILE A 28 -31.72 21.73 -27.97
CA ILE A 28 -32.99 21.36 -28.63
C ILE A 28 -34.17 22.02 -27.93
N SER A 29 -34.21 22.02 -26.59
CA SER A 29 -35.29 22.67 -25.84
C SER A 29 -35.31 24.20 -26.05
N LEU A 30 -34.14 24.83 -26.12
CA LEU A 30 -33.99 26.26 -26.35
C LEU A 30 -34.48 26.63 -27.77
N GLY A 31 -34.10 25.83 -28.77
CA GLY A 31 -34.55 25.97 -30.15
C GLY A 31 -36.07 25.83 -30.30
N LEU A 32 -36.67 24.82 -29.65
CA LEU A 32 -38.12 24.63 -29.64
C LEU A 32 -38.87 25.78 -28.94
N THR A 33 -38.28 26.34 -27.87
CA THR A 33 -38.87 27.48 -27.13
C THR A 33 -38.85 28.76 -27.98
N ILE A 34 -37.75 29.03 -28.69
CA ILE A 34 -37.64 30.17 -29.61
C ILE A 34 -38.61 30.02 -30.79
N LEU A 35 -38.71 28.81 -31.37
CA LEU A 35 -39.64 28.49 -32.46
C LEU A 35 -41.10 28.69 -32.03
N HIS A 36 -41.44 28.30 -30.79
CA HIS A 36 -42.78 28.48 -30.21
C HIS A 36 -43.14 29.96 -29.99
N GLY A 37 -42.18 30.79 -29.57
CA GLY A 37 -42.38 32.21 -29.31
C GLY A 37 -42.60 33.06 -30.55
N PHE A 38 -41.91 32.75 -31.66
CA PHE A 38 -41.86 33.63 -32.83
C PHE A 38 -42.68 33.19 -34.06
N LEU A 39 -43.01 31.89 -34.23
CA LEU A 39 -43.44 31.37 -35.55
C LEU A 39 -44.82 30.69 -35.61
N MET A 40 -45.56 30.54 -34.50
CA MET A 40 -46.76 29.69 -34.47
C MET A 40 -48.09 30.41 -34.17
N LYS A 41 -49.12 30.10 -34.97
CA LYS A 41 -50.54 30.47 -34.75
C LYS A 41 -51.09 29.84 -33.45
N LYS A 42 -52.10 30.47 -32.84
CA LYS A 42 -52.68 30.07 -31.52
C LYS A 42 -53.11 28.60 -31.43
N GLU A 43 -53.49 27.98 -32.54
CA GLU A 43 -54.15 26.66 -32.60
C GLU A 43 -53.23 25.45 -32.29
N HIS A 44 -51.91 25.58 -32.40
CA HIS A 44 -50.95 24.49 -32.11
C HIS A 44 -50.12 24.72 -30.85
N ARG A 45 -50.40 25.79 -30.10
CA ARG A 45 -49.57 26.17 -28.94
C ARG A 45 -49.65 25.12 -27.82
N GLU A 46 -50.84 24.62 -27.51
CA GLU A 46 -51.05 23.68 -26.40
C GLU A 46 -50.29 22.36 -26.59
N THR A 47 -50.36 21.77 -27.79
CA THR A 47 -49.64 20.53 -28.12
C THR A 47 -48.12 20.72 -28.05
N LEU A 48 -47.61 21.86 -28.52
CA LEU A 48 -46.19 22.19 -28.43
C LEU A 48 -45.74 22.42 -26.99
N THR A 49 -46.53 23.11 -26.17
CA THR A 49 -46.24 23.30 -24.75
C THR A 49 -46.23 21.97 -24.01
N PHE A 50 -47.18 21.07 -24.30
CA PHE A 50 -47.17 19.71 -23.75
C PHE A 50 -45.92 18.93 -24.16
N MET A 51 -45.56 18.93 -25.45
CA MET A 51 -44.35 18.26 -25.94
C MET A 51 -43.07 18.84 -25.32
N ALA A 52 -42.94 20.16 -25.26
CA ALA A 52 -41.80 20.82 -24.64
C ALA A 52 -41.70 20.47 -23.14
N THR A 53 -42.82 20.45 -22.43
CA THR A 53 -42.86 20.10 -21.00
C THR A 53 -42.54 18.63 -20.76
N ALA A 54 -43.07 17.73 -21.59
CA ALA A 54 -42.79 16.29 -21.52
C ALA A 54 -41.30 16.00 -21.81
N LEU A 55 -40.72 16.65 -22.83
CA LEU A 55 -39.29 16.56 -23.15
C LEU A 55 -38.43 17.12 -22.03
N ALA A 56 -38.76 18.31 -21.50
CA ALA A 56 -38.03 18.93 -20.40
C ALA A 56 -38.06 18.05 -19.13
N THR A 57 -39.22 17.48 -18.79
CA THR A 57 -39.37 16.59 -17.63
C THR A 57 -38.58 15.30 -17.80
N SER A 58 -38.60 14.71 -19.01
CA SER A 58 -37.83 13.50 -19.32
C SER A 58 -36.33 13.76 -19.28
N ALA A 59 -35.88 14.90 -19.84
CA ALA A 59 -34.49 15.34 -19.80
C ALA A 59 -34.02 15.63 -18.37
N ALA A 60 -34.85 16.27 -17.55
CA ALA A 60 -34.57 16.51 -16.13
C ALA A 60 -34.45 15.19 -15.35
N GLY A 61 -35.36 14.24 -15.57
CA GLY A 61 -35.30 12.91 -14.97
C GLY A 61 -34.04 12.14 -15.37
N ALA A 62 -33.71 12.10 -16.66
CA ALA A 62 -32.48 11.48 -17.16
C ALA A 62 -31.22 12.13 -16.58
N SER A 63 -31.20 13.47 -16.49
CA SER A 63 -30.10 14.24 -15.91
C SER A 63 -29.93 13.95 -14.42
N ALA A 64 -31.02 13.87 -13.66
CA ALA A 64 -31.00 13.53 -12.24
C ALA A 64 -30.45 12.10 -12.03
N VAL A 65 -30.88 11.12 -12.84
CA VAL A 65 -30.35 9.75 -12.79
C VAL A 65 -28.85 9.72 -13.12
N TYR A 66 -28.41 10.48 -14.13
CA TYR A 66 -27.00 10.56 -14.49
C TYR A 66 -26.15 11.22 -13.40
N ALA A 67 -26.63 12.32 -12.81
CA ALA A 67 -25.98 12.98 -11.69
C ALA A 67 -25.84 12.05 -10.48
N LEU A 68 -26.89 11.29 -10.14
CA LEU A 68 -26.84 10.29 -9.07
C LEU A 68 -25.82 9.18 -9.37
N ARG A 69 -25.76 8.69 -10.61
CA ARG A 69 -24.75 7.69 -11.02
C ARG A 69 -23.34 8.25 -10.95
N SER A 70 -23.13 9.50 -11.39
CA SER A 70 -21.83 10.18 -11.32
C SER A 70 -21.36 10.31 -9.87
N VAL A 71 -22.23 10.75 -8.95
CA VAL A 71 -21.89 10.87 -7.52
C VAL A 71 -21.54 9.50 -6.92
N LYS A 72 -22.27 8.44 -7.30
CA LYS A 72 -21.96 7.08 -6.85
C LYS A 72 -20.60 6.61 -7.36
N GLN A 73 -20.32 6.82 -8.65
CA GLN A 73 -19.06 6.45 -9.29
C GLN A 73 -17.88 7.23 -8.69
N ASP A 74 -18.02 8.54 -8.47
CA ASP A 74 -16.99 9.37 -7.85
C ASP A 74 -16.67 8.91 -6.43
N ARG A 75 -17.70 8.49 -5.68
CA ARG A 75 -17.51 7.93 -4.33
C ARG A 75 -16.76 6.60 -4.38
N GLU A 76 -17.15 5.68 -5.25
CA GLU A 76 -16.50 4.38 -5.41
C GLU A 76 -15.04 4.55 -5.85
N GLN A 77 -14.78 5.45 -6.81
CA GLN A 77 -13.43 5.78 -7.27
C GLN A 77 -12.58 6.36 -6.13
N ARG A 78 -13.12 7.33 -5.38
CA ARG A 78 -12.41 7.93 -4.25
C ARG A 78 -12.10 6.91 -3.15
N GLU A 79 -13.03 6.00 -2.86
CA GLU A 79 -12.79 4.92 -1.90
C GLU A 79 -11.69 3.96 -2.39
N ALA A 80 -11.64 3.66 -3.69
CA ALA A 80 -10.57 2.86 -4.30
C ALA A 80 -9.21 3.59 -4.23
N ASP A 81 -9.16 4.88 -4.58
CA ASP A 81 -7.95 5.70 -4.54
C ASP A 81 -7.38 5.80 -3.12
N ILE A 82 -8.24 5.97 -2.10
CA ILE A 82 -7.82 6.00 -0.69
C ILE A 82 -7.21 4.66 -0.28
N LYS A 83 -7.82 3.53 -0.66
CA LYS A 83 -7.28 2.19 -0.36
C LYS A 83 -5.93 1.98 -1.04
N GLN A 84 -5.82 2.33 -2.32
CA GLN A 84 -4.58 2.23 -3.07
C GLN A 84 -3.47 3.10 -2.46
N LEU A 85 -3.80 4.32 -2.05
CA LEU A 85 -2.85 5.20 -1.38
C LEU A 85 -2.38 4.63 -0.04
N ALA A 86 -3.30 4.10 0.77
CA ALA A 86 -2.96 3.47 2.04
C ALA A 86 -2.05 2.24 1.83
N GLU A 87 -2.34 1.43 0.81
CA GLU A 87 -1.50 0.28 0.46
C GLU A 87 -0.11 0.67 -0.05
N SER A 88 -0.01 1.73 -0.86
CA SER A 88 1.28 2.28 -1.31
C SER A 88 2.09 2.77 -0.13
N GLN A 89 1.49 3.55 0.77
CA GLN A 89 2.17 4.06 1.96
C GLN A 89 2.69 2.94 2.87
N LEU A 90 1.92 1.85 3.05
CA LEU A 90 2.40 0.70 3.81
C LEU A 90 3.59 0.04 3.11
N LEU A 91 3.57 -0.08 1.79
CA LEU A 91 4.69 -0.63 1.03
C LEU A 91 5.94 0.27 1.17
N ASP A 92 5.78 1.58 1.00
CA ASP A 92 6.85 2.57 1.13
C ASP A 92 7.49 2.55 2.52
N ARG A 93 6.71 2.32 3.58
CA ARG A 93 7.22 2.12 4.95
C ARG A 93 7.91 0.78 5.16
N THR A 94 7.60 -0.22 4.33
CA THR A 94 8.15 -1.58 4.45
C THR A 94 9.54 -1.69 3.83
N LEU A 95 9.75 -1.07 2.66
CA LEU A 95 11.01 -1.17 1.90
C LEU A 95 12.27 -0.72 2.67
N PRO A 96 12.25 0.34 3.50
CA PRO A 96 13.41 0.75 4.30
C PRO A 96 13.94 -0.34 5.23
N TYR A 97 13.08 -1.19 5.80
CA TYR A 97 13.54 -2.31 6.62
C TYR A 97 14.37 -3.31 5.82
N ILE A 98 13.90 -3.62 4.60
CA ILE A 98 14.60 -4.49 3.65
C ILE A 98 15.95 -3.87 3.26
N SER A 99 15.96 -2.56 2.97
CA SER A 99 17.19 -1.84 2.64
C SER A 99 18.19 -1.86 3.81
N ARG A 100 17.74 -1.51 5.02
CA ARG A 100 18.57 -1.37 6.23
C ARG A 100 19.34 -2.65 6.58
N TRP A 101 18.75 -3.81 6.38
CA TRP A 101 19.44 -5.09 6.59
C TRP A 101 20.60 -5.35 5.62
N ASN A 102 20.52 -4.76 4.43
CA ASN A 102 21.51 -4.90 3.37
C ASN A 102 22.54 -3.76 3.36
N GLU A 103 22.37 -2.75 4.23
CA GLU A 103 23.33 -1.66 4.35
C GLU A 103 24.69 -2.17 4.87
N PRO A 104 25.82 -1.61 4.39
CA PRO A 104 27.15 -1.99 4.85
C PRO A 104 27.33 -1.89 6.37
N GLY A 105 26.67 -0.90 7.00
CA GLY A 105 26.71 -0.73 8.46
C GLY A 105 26.08 -1.87 9.25
N PHE A 106 25.20 -2.66 8.64
CA PHE A 106 24.57 -3.82 9.30
C PHE A 106 25.37 -5.11 9.13
N LEU A 107 26.37 -5.13 8.24
CA LEU A 107 27.21 -6.30 7.97
C LEU A 107 27.95 -6.83 9.23
N PRO A 108 28.58 -6.00 10.08
CA PRO A 108 29.31 -6.50 11.25
C PRO A 108 28.40 -7.26 12.22
N PHE A 109 27.15 -6.83 12.39
CA PHE A 109 26.19 -7.49 13.26
C PHE A 109 25.80 -8.87 12.72
N ARG A 110 25.57 -8.98 11.40
CA ARG A 110 25.26 -10.24 10.73
C ARG A 110 26.43 -11.22 10.80
N GLN A 111 27.65 -10.75 10.57
CA GLN A 111 28.87 -11.57 10.65
C GLN A 111 29.05 -12.12 12.07
N LYS A 112 28.94 -11.27 13.10
CA LYS A 112 29.05 -11.71 14.50
C LYS A 112 27.97 -12.71 14.90
N ALA A 113 26.73 -12.51 14.46
CA ALA A 113 25.65 -13.45 14.70
C ALA A 113 25.87 -14.79 14.00
N GLN A 114 26.38 -14.76 12.76
CA GLN A 114 26.72 -15.97 12.01
C GLN A 114 27.91 -16.72 12.62
N GLU A 115 28.98 -16.01 13.01
CA GLU A 115 30.12 -16.57 13.74
C GLU A 115 29.65 -17.29 15.01
N LEU A 116 28.84 -16.62 15.83
CA LEU A 116 28.32 -17.19 17.06
C LEU A 116 27.39 -18.38 16.82
N TYR A 117 26.60 -18.36 15.75
CA TYR A 117 25.78 -19.51 15.33
C TYR A 117 26.65 -20.72 14.99
N HIS A 118 27.73 -20.54 14.22
CA HIS A 118 28.65 -21.62 13.89
C HIS A 118 29.40 -22.15 15.13
N LEU A 119 29.85 -21.25 16.01
CA LEU A 119 30.50 -21.62 17.27
C LEU A 119 29.57 -22.38 18.22
N LYS A 120 28.29 -22.00 18.28
CA LYS A 120 27.26 -22.75 19.01
C LYS A 120 27.12 -24.16 18.44
N ASN A 121 26.99 -24.28 17.12
CA ASN A 121 26.74 -25.57 16.47
C ASN A 121 27.96 -26.51 16.45
N SER A 122 29.17 -26.00 16.70
CA SER A 122 30.35 -26.83 16.92
C SER A 122 30.45 -27.40 18.34
N GLN A 123 29.61 -26.92 19.28
CA GLN A 123 29.52 -27.50 20.62
C GLN A 123 28.68 -28.78 20.63
N SER A 124 28.93 -29.64 21.63
CA SER A 124 28.07 -30.78 21.92
C SER A 124 26.64 -30.33 22.23
N ILE A 125 25.65 -31.13 21.84
CA ILE A 125 24.21 -30.81 21.96
C ILE A 125 23.86 -30.31 23.37
N ASN A 126 24.37 -30.97 24.41
CA ASN A 126 24.12 -30.61 25.81
C ASN A 126 24.69 -29.25 26.23
N ASN A 127 25.68 -28.74 25.50
CA ASN A 127 26.36 -27.48 25.80
C ASN A 127 25.88 -26.32 24.92
N GLN A 128 25.18 -26.56 23.81
CA GLN A 128 24.78 -25.52 22.86
C GLN A 128 23.93 -24.42 23.50
N GLU A 129 23.02 -24.77 24.42
CA GLU A 129 22.12 -23.80 25.07
C GLU A 129 22.85 -22.87 26.05
N LYS A 130 23.79 -23.42 26.82
CA LYS A 130 24.57 -22.66 27.81
C LYS A 130 25.75 -21.92 27.18
N PHE A 131 26.23 -22.38 26.04
CA PHE A 131 27.39 -21.82 25.36
C PHE A 131 27.23 -20.33 25.06
N ILE A 132 26.10 -19.92 24.48
CA ILE A 132 25.87 -18.50 24.11
C ILE A 132 25.96 -17.59 25.35
N ILE A 133 25.33 -17.99 26.45
CA ILE A 133 25.33 -17.21 27.69
C ILE A 133 26.75 -17.08 28.23
N ASN A 134 27.46 -18.20 28.35
CA ASN A 134 28.83 -18.22 28.87
C ASN A 134 29.77 -17.40 27.97
N TYR A 135 29.68 -17.58 26.65
CA TYR A 135 30.50 -16.88 25.68
C TYR A 135 30.29 -15.36 25.74
N LEU A 136 29.04 -14.90 25.84
CA LEU A 136 28.68 -13.49 25.92
C LEU A 136 28.84 -12.88 27.32
N SER A 137 29.12 -13.70 28.34
CA SER A 137 29.44 -13.24 29.70
C SER A 137 30.91 -12.88 29.86
N ASP A 138 31.79 -13.40 29.00
CA ASP A 138 33.20 -13.03 28.97
C ASP A 138 33.36 -11.56 28.53
N PRO A 139 34.02 -10.70 29.33
CA PRO A 139 34.28 -9.31 28.97
C PRO A 139 35.01 -9.14 27.64
N ALA A 140 35.83 -10.12 27.21
CA ALA A 140 36.52 -10.09 25.92
C ALA A 140 35.55 -10.13 24.73
N ASN A 141 34.31 -10.62 24.92
CA ASN A 141 33.29 -10.75 23.88
C ASN A 141 32.19 -9.68 23.97
N ASN A 142 32.43 -8.58 24.70
CA ASN A 142 31.43 -7.52 24.87
C ASN A 142 30.98 -6.91 23.53
N ASP A 143 31.89 -6.74 22.57
CA ASP A 143 31.56 -6.22 21.24
C ASP A 143 30.58 -7.15 20.50
N THR A 144 30.81 -8.47 20.58
CA THR A 144 29.89 -9.48 20.05
C THR A 144 28.54 -9.39 20.74
N LYS A 145 28.51 -9.25 22.07
CA LYS A 145 27.26 -9.09 22.83
C LYS A 145 26.45 -7.89 22.36
N GLN A 146 27.09 -6.73 22.19
CA GLN A 146 26.43 -5.52 21.68
C GLN A 146 25.91 -5.74 20.25
N ALA A 147 26.70 -6.39 19.39
CA ALA A 147 26.28 -6.73 18.03
C ALA A 147 25.03 -7.62 17.98
N ILE A 148 24.98 -8.66 18.82
CA ILE A 148 23.80 -9.55 18.91
C ILE A 148 22.59 -8.78 19.45
N ILE A 149 22.76 -7.96 20.49
CA ILE A 149 21.67 -7.14 21.04
C ILE A 149 21.12 -6.18 19.99
N ASN A 150 21.98 -5.52 19.21
CA ASN A 150 21.56 -4.62 18.12
C ASN A 150 20.79 -5.36 17.02
N LEU A 151 21.23 -6.57 16.68
CA LEU A 151 20.51 -7.43 15.74
C LEU A 151 19.13 -7.83 16.28
N LEU A 152 19.04 -8.23 17.55
CA LEU A 152 17.76 -8.57 18.19
C LEU A 152 16.84 -7.35 18.29
N ASN A 153 17.38 -6.17 18.58
CA ASN A 153 16.62 -4.91 18.60
C ASN A 153 16.04 -4.59 17.22
N PHE A 154 16.82 -4.77 16.15
CA PHE A 154 16.33 -4.61 14.77
C PHE A 154 15.16 -5.56 14.48
N LEU A 155 15.27 -6.83 14.87
CA LEU A 155 14.23 -7.83 14.63
C LEU A 155 12.97 -7.58 15.48
N GLU A 156 13.14 -7.11 16.72
CA GLU A 156 12.03 -6.70 17.58
C GLU A 156 11.32 -5.46 17.03
N GLU A 157 12.05 -4.45 16.59
CA GLU A 157 11.47 -3.26 15.94
C GLU A 157 10.61 -3.67 14.74
N LEU A 158 11.15 -4.54 13.87
CA LEU A 158 10.41 -5.10 12.74
C LEU A 158 9.15 -5.84 13.19
N ALA A 159 9.24 -6.64 14.26
CA ALA A 159 8.11 -7.39 14.79
C ALA A 159 7.04 -6.48 15.42
N VAL A 160 7.45 -5.41 16.11
CA VAL A 160 6.55 -4.37 16.64
C VAL A 160 5.81 -3.67 15.49
N CYS A 161 6.53 -3.26 14.44
CA CYS A 161 5.92 -2.61 13.29
C CYS A 161 4.91 -3.51 12.56
N ILE A 162 5.18 -4.81 12.46
CA ILE A 162 4.22 -5.81 11.95
C ILE A 162 2.99 -5.90 12.85
N LYS A 163 3.20 -6.05 14.17
CA LYS A 163 2.12 -6.18 15.15
C LYS A 163 1.18 -4.97 15.15
N LEU A 164 1.74 -3.77 14.95
CA LEU A 164 0.99 -2.52 14.86
C LEU A 164 0.39 -2.25 13.47
N GLY A 165 0.61 -3.13 12.48
CA GLY A 165 0.11 -2.94 11.11
C GLY A 165 0.74 -1.74 10.39
N LEU A 166 1.93 -1.30 10.81
CA LEU A 166 2.63 -0.15 10.23
C LEU A 166 3.38 -0.51 8.94
N ILE A 167 3.66 -1.81 8.75
CA ILE A 167 4.34 -2.37 7.57
C ILE A 167 3.63 -3.63 7.07
N LYS A 168 3.85 -3.98 5.80
CA LYS A 168 3.27 -5.15 5.13
C LYS A 168 3.97 -6.45 5.55
N GLU A 169 3.32 -7.22 6.43
CA GLU A 169 3.85 -8.49 6.94
C GLU A 169 4.13 -9.51 5.83
N ASP A 170 3.26 -9.58 4.82
CA ASP A 170 3.38 -10.52 3.69
C ASP A 170 4.66 -10.26 2.87
N VAL A 171 5.00 -8.99 2.66
CA VAL A 171 6.23 -8.58 2.00
C VAL A 171 7.42 -8.92 2.89
N ILE A 172 7.41 -8.50 4.16
CA ILE A 172 8.51 -8.76 5.09
C ILE A 172 8.76 -10.27 5.28
N LYS A 173 7.70 -11.08 5.38
CA LYS A 173 7.80 -12.53 5.56
C LYS A 173 8.57 -13.19 4.41
N LYS A 174 8.42 -12.71 3.16
CA LYS A 174 9.17 -13.25 2.00
C LYS A 174 10.68 -13.06 2.13
N PHE A 175 11.13 -11.98 2.76
CA PHE A 175 12.55 -11.68 2.93
C PHE A 175 13.13 -12.19 4.24
N TYR A 176 12.36 -12.09 5.34
CA TYR A 176 12.87 -12.27 6.69
C TYR A 176 12.43 -13.54 7.41
N LYS A 177 11.54 -14.37 6.84
CA LYS A 177 11.05 -15.57 7.55
C LYS A 177 12.19 -16.44 8.09
N GLY A 178 13.15 -16.79 7.24
CA GLY A 178 14.31 -17.61 7.64
C GLY A 178 15.18 -16.90 8.69
N ILE A 179 15.41 -15.60 8.52
CA ILE A 179 16.24 -14.77 9.41
C ILE A 179 15.65 -14.68 10.81
N VAL A 180 14.35 -14.34 10.89
CA VAL A 180 13.63 -14.21 12.17
C VAL A 180 13.63 -15.55 12.91
N ILE A 181 13.28 -16.65 12.24
CA ILE A 181 13.25 -17.97 12.86
C ILE A 181 14.66 -18.37 13.33
N LEU A 182 15.66 -18.26 12.46
CA LEU A 182 17.04 -18.63 12.77
C LEU A 182 17.57 -17.89 14.00
N TYR A 183 17.46 -16.57 14.04
CA TYR A 183 18.06 -15.78 15.11
C TYR A 183 17.22 -15.80 16.40
N ALA A 184 15.89 -15.80 16.31
CA ALA A 184 15.05 -15.94 17.49
C ALA A 184 15.30 -17.29 18.19
N ASP A 185 15.43 -18.38 17.44
CA ASP A 185 15.71 -19.70 18.01
C ASP A 185 17.15 -19.82 18.49
N THR A 186 18.11 -19.27 17.74
CA THR A 186 19.52 -19.32 18.10
C THR A 186 19.75 -18.62 19.44
N PHE A 187 19.16 -17.42 19.63
CA PHE A 187 19.37 -16.57 20.79
C PHE A 187 18.25 -16.65 21.84
N TYR A 188 17.37 -17.64 21.76
CA TYR A 188 16.23 -17.77 22.67
C TYR A 188 16.63 -17.81 24.15
N THR A 189 17.70 -18.54 24.48
CA THR A 189 18.20 -18.63 25.86
C THR A 189 18.70 -17.27 26.37
N LEU A 190 19.39 -16.50 25.53
CA LEU A 190 19.83 -15.14 25.84
C LEU A 190 18.64 -14.20 26.05
N ILE A 191 17.60 -14.30 25.22
CA ILE A 191 16.37 -13.51 25.37
C ILE A 191 15.72 -13.80 26.74
N LYS A 192 15.59 -15.08 27.10
CA LYS A 192 15.04 -15.51 28.39
C LYS A 192 15.85 -14.99 29.58
N GLU A 193 17.17 -15.07 29.51
CA GLU A 193 18.04 -14.57 30.57
C GLU A 193 17.89 -13.05 30.74
N ARG A 194 17.88 -12.28 29.64
CA ARG A 194 17.70 -10.83 29.72
C ARG A 194 16.35 -10.41 30.32
N ARG A 195 15.26 -11.14 30.02
CA ARG A 195 13.95 -10.91 30.66
C ARG A 195 14.04 -11.04 32.17
N LYS A 196 14.70 -12.10 32.64
CA LYS A 196 14.93 -12.37 34.07
C LYS A 196 15.83 -11.32 34.72
N GLU A 197 16.99 -11.02 34.14
CA GLU A 197 17.96 -10.04 34.66
C GLU A 197 17.35 -8.64 34.82
N LYS A 198 16.52 -8.21 33.86
CA LYS A 198 15.91 -6.88 33.87
C LYS A 198 14.56 -6.84 34.60
N GLY A 199 14.02 -7.98 35.02
CA GLY A 199 12.66 -8.08 35.56
C GLY A 199 11.58 -7.60 34.58
N ARG A 200 11.81 -7.79 33.27
CA ARG A 200 10.94 -7.30 32.19
C ARG A 200 10.66 -8.41 31.19
N GLU A 201 9.53 -9.08 31.38
CA GLU A 201 9.07 -10.18 30.50
C GLU A 201 8.76 -9.74 29.07
N GLU A 202 8.48 -8.45 28.87
CA GLU A 202 8.12 -7.88 27.56
C GLU A 202 9.32 -7.72 26.61
N ILE A 203 10.56 -7.86 27.11
CA ILE A 203 11.75 -7.72 26.26
C ILE A 203 11.72 -8.76 25.15
N PHE A 204 11.75 -8.31 23.89
CA PHE A 204 11.72 -9.16 22.70
C PHE A 204 10.45 -10.01 22.55
N ILE A 205 9.34 -9.62 23.17
CA ILE A 205 8.10 -10.42 23.12
C ILE A 205 7.51 -10.46 21.72
N CYS A 206 7.53 -9.33 20.98
CA CYS A 206 6.97 -9.28 19.64
C CYS A 206 7.76 -10.16 18.67
N LEU A 207 9.09 -10.21 18.81
CA LEU A 207 9.97 -11.09 18.06
C LEU A 207 9.67 -12.56 18.34
N THR A 208 9.53 -12.95 19.61
CA THR A 208 9.21 -14.34 19.95
C THR A 208 7.83 -14.74 19.44
N ASP A 209 6.83 -13.88 19.56
CA ASP A 209 5.48 -14.11 19.06
C ASP A 209 5.46 -14.22 17.53
N LEU A 210 6.21 -13.35 16.84
CA LEU A 210 6.33 -13.36 15.39
C LEU A 210 7.00 -14.65 14.89
N CYS A 211 8.08 -15.09 15.57
CA CYS A 211 8.76 -16.33 15.27
C CYS A 211 7.80 -17.52 15.35
N GLU A 212 7.07 -17.66 16.45
CA GLU A 212 6.11 -18.74 16.64
C GLU A 212 4.96 -18.68 15.62
N LYS A 213 4.47 -17.47 15.31
CA LYS A 213 3.46 -17.25 14.27
C LYS A 213 3.95 -17.71 12.89
N TRP A 214 5.22 -17.45 12.55
CA TRP A 214 5.79 -17.79 11.24
C TRP A 214 6.24 -19.25 11.13
N LYS A 215 6.52 -19.93 12.24
CA LYS A 215 6.76 -21.39 12.25
C LYS A 215 5.50 -22.20 11.92
N LYS A 216 4.34 -21.75 12.40
CA LYS A 216 3.04 -22.44 12.20
C LYS A 216 2.45 -22.29 10.78
N LYS A 217 3.00 -21.41 9.95
CA LYS A 217 2.51 -21.05 8.61
C LYS A 217 3.58 -21.14 7.53
#